data_AF-A0A6G3RFA3-F1
#
_entry.id   AF-A0A6G3RFA3-F1
#
_cell.length_a   1.000
_cell.length_b   1.000
_cell.length_c   1.000
_cell.angle_alpha   90.00
_cell.angle_beta   90.00
_cell.angle_gamma   90.00
#
_symmetry.space_group_name_H-M   'P 1'
#
loop_
_entity.id
_entity.type
_entity.pdbx_description
1 polymer ?
#
loop_
_entity_poly.entity_id
_entity_poly.type
_entity_poly.pdbx_seq_one_letter_code
_entity_poly.pdbx_strand_id
1 'polypeptide(L)'
;MSRFEHPLARGLSNVTGFALGPYQTAVIRIGFAGTWLFFLLRELPHRHEMYGPDGPWNWDMAQQLIANNGAFTALMWSDGHLWFEIVYAVGILSSVLLLLGWHTRAMSVLFMIGVLSLQNRSIFMGDGGDNVIHLMSTYLVFTRCGQVWSLDARRAERAREGGQDPAGPAGPVLWWVLGLALSVVTFMGELSGGWLLLFWGLWLAHGLWWAVGRRAPGSELRKLLDVVANLAHNAGLLVIMVEACLIYATAGWYKIQGSRWQDGTAVYYPLNLDYFSPWPALSELLSSHGIMVLLVTYGTVAVQVAFPFALFNRRVKNVLLVAMIVEHSAIAVVLGLPFFSLAMIAADAVFLPTSFLRRLGRWAARVREGALSRLPLSRGSDVPEQRSGDAEGSAKFVGTGDSARSADSGDATESMASGDSVAGARGEEPTGPAHVGFTP
;
A
#
# COMPACT_ATOMS: atom_id res chain seq x y z
N MET A 1 5.88 -38.77 -9.19
CA MET A 1 5.73 -37.36 -8.76
C MET A 1 4.25 -37.00 -8.82
N SER A 2 3.64 -36.76 -7.67
CA SER A 2 2.19 -36.63 -7.54
C SER A 2 1.65 -35.34 -8.19
N ARG A 3 0.38 -35.36 -8.64
CA ARG A 3 -0.32 -34.17 -9.21
C ARG A 3 -0.32 -32.93 -8.30
N PHE A 4 -0.01 -33.10 -7.01
CA PHE A 4 0.03 -32.03 -6.00
C PHE A 4 1.42 -31.43 -5.77
N GLU A 5 2.51 -32.14 -6.08
CA GLU A 5 3.89 -31.65 -5.92
C GLU A 5 4.18 -30.45 -6.82
N HIS A 6 3.70 -30.50 -8.07
CA HIS A 6 3.97 -29.45 -9.05
C HIS A 6 3.30 -28.09 -8.73
N PRO A 7 2.01 -28.01 -8.34
CA PRO A 7 1.41 -26.74 -7.93
C PRO A 7 1.99 -26.21 -6.62
N LEU A 8 2.33 -27.07 -5.66
CA LEU A 8 2.95 -26.68 -4.40
C LEU A 8 4.35 -26.10 -4.62
N ALA A 9 5.18 -26.74 -5.44
CA ALA A 9 6.51 -26.23 -5.81
C ALA A 9 6.44 -24.90 -6.56
N ARG A 10 5.46 -24.73 -7.47
CA ARG A 10 5.21 -23.43 -8.14
C ARG A 10 4.77 -22.36 -7.15
N GLY A 11 3.89 -22.69 -6.22
CA GLY A 11 3.44 -21.77 -5.17
C GLY A 11 4.60 -21.31 -4.30
N LEU A 12 5.42 -22.25 -3.81
CA LEU A 12 6.58 -21.95 -3.00
C LEU A 12 7.61 -21.09 -3.75
N SER A 13 7.89 -21.43 -5.01
CA SER A 13 8.77 -20.64 -5.89
C SER A 13 8.25 -19.21 -6.09
N ASN A 14 6.94 -19.03 -6.27
CA ASN A 14 6.35 -17.70 -6.43
C ASN A 14 6.45 -16.85 -5.16
N VAL A 15 6.14 -17.43 -3.99
CA VAL A 15 6.11 -16.71 -2.71
C VAL A 15 7.52 -16.37 -2.20
N THR A 16 8.52 -17.18 -2.54
CA THR A 16 9.93 -16.93 -2.17
C THR A 16 10.65 -16.07 -3.21
N GLY A 17 10.33 -16.24 -4.50
CA GLY A 17 11.00 -15.56 -5.61
C GLY A 17 10.51 -14.15 -5.88
N PHE A 18 9.24 -13.84 -5.60
CA PHE A 18 8.63 -12.56 -5.97
C PHE A 18 7.86 -11.90 -4.84
N ALA A 19 7.88 -10.57 -4.87
CA ALA A 19 6.97 -9.73 -4.10
C ALA A 19 5.63 -9.62 -4.85
N LEU A 20 4.56 -10.12 -4.25
CA LEU A 20 3.23 -10.17 -4.87
C LEU A 20 2.52 -8.81 -4.75
N GLY A 21 1.65 -8.50 -5.71
CA GLY A 21 0.84 -7.27 -5.65
C GLY A 21 1.63 -5.95 -5.53
N PRO A 22 2.67 -5.70 -6.36
CA PRO A 22 3.47 -4.47 -6.25
C PRO A 22 2.64 -3.20 -6.45
N TYR A 23 1.63 -3.25 -7.34
CA TYR A 23 0.73 -2.12 -7.56
C TYR A 23 -0.24 -1.91 -6.40
N GLN A 24 -0.77 -2.99 -5.82
CA GLN A 24 -1.66 -2.94 -4.66
C GLN A 24 -0.94 -2.31 -3.47
N THR A 25 0.25 -2.79 -3.14
CA THR A 25 1.04 -2.24 -2.03
C THR A 25 1.50 -0.80 -2.28
N ALA A 26 1.74 -0.40 -3.53
CA ALA A 26 2.01 0.99 -3.86
C ALA A 26 0.79 1.90 -3.65
N VAL A 27 -0.43 1.46 -4.01
CA VAL A 27 -1.64 2.24 -3.74
C VAL A 27 -1.91 2.35 -2.25
N ILE A 28 -1.78 1.26 -1.50
CA ILE A 28 -1.93 1.26 -0.04
C ILE A 28 -0.98 2.27 0.59
N ARG A 29 0.31 2.25 0.19
CA ARG A 29 1.31 3.22 0.65
C ARG A 29 0.88 4.65 0.37
N ILE A 30 0.47 4.96 -0.87
CA ILE A 30 0.06 6.32 -1.27
C ILE A 30 -1.22 6.73 -0.52
N GLY A 31 -2.19 5.83 -0.40
CA GLY A 31 -3.47 6.05 0.26
C GLY A 31 -3.27 6.37 1.74
N PHE A 32 -2.65 5.48 2.52
CA PHE A 32 -2.47 5.70 3.95
C PHE A 32 -1.55 6.87 4.26
N ALA A 33 -0.42 7.01 3.56
CA ALA A 33 0.47 8.15 3.75
C ALA A 33 -0.21 9.48 3.37
N GLY A 34 -1.05 9.47 2.33
CA GLY A 34 -1.82 10.64 1.89
C GLY A 34 -2.94 11.01 2.85
N THR A 35 -3.71 10.04 3.31
CA THR A 35 -4.78 10.23 4.30
C THR A 35 -4.21 10.81 5.58
N TRP A 36 -3.14 10.22 6.12
CA TRP A 36 -2.51 10.69 7.34
C TRP A 36 -1.86 12.08 7.16
N LEU A 37 -1.18 12.32 6.04
CA LEU A 37 -0.65 13.64 5.73
C LEU A 37 -1.76 14.69 5.68
N PHE A 38 -2.87 14.40 4.98
CA PHE A 38 -3.97 15.34 4.87
C PHE A 38 -4.61 15.62 6.24
N PHE A 39 -4.73 14.60 7.08
CA PHE A 39 -5.19 14.74 8.46
C PHE A 39 -4.27 15.67 9.27
N LEU A 40 -2.95 15.42 9.27
CA LEU A 40 -2.00 16.29 9.97
C LEU A 40 -2.05 17.73 9.45
N LEU A 41 -2.10 17.94 8.14
CA LEU A 41 -2.18 19.28 7.57
C LEU A 41 -3.47 20.01 7.93
N ARG A 42 -4.59 19.27 8.04
CA ARG A 42 -5.88 19.82 8.47
C ARG A 42 -5.85 20.22 9.94
N GLU A 43 -5.23 19.41 10.78
CA GLU A 43 -5.16 19.63 12.24
C GLU A 43 -4.05 20.56 12.69
N LEU A 44 -3.20 21.03 11.77
CA LEU A 44 -2.14 22.00 12.06
C LEU A 44 -2.58 23.16 12.97
N PRO A 45 -3.74 23.82 12.78
CA PRO A 45 -4.15 24.94 13.63
C PRO A 45 -4.46 24.54 15.08
N HIS A 46 -4.96 23.32 15.31
CA HIS A 46 -5.46 22.84 16.60
C HIS A 46 -4.55 21.79 17.26
N ARG A 47 -3.41 21.46 16.62
CA ARG A 47 -2.53 20.36 17.02
C ARG A 47 -2.14 20.33 18.50
N HIS A 48 -1.93 21.49 19.14
CA HIS A 48 -1.58 21.58 20.56
C HIS A 48 -2.77 21.29 21.47
N GLU A 49 -3.98 21.69 21.08
CA GLU A 49 -5.18 21.39 21.84
C GLU A 49 -5.49 19.89 21.79
N MET A 50 -5.25 19.26 20.63
CA MET A 50 -5.56 17.85 20.41
C MET A 50 -4.51 16.88 20.99
N TYR A 51 -3.23 17.22 20.84
CA TYR A 51 -2.11 16.31 21.12
C TYR A 51 -1.04 16.90 22.04
N GLY A 52 -1.12 18.19 22.35
CA GLY A 52 -0.15 18.87 23.19
C GLY A 52 -0.25 18.49 24.68
N PRO A 53 0.78 18.79 25.48
CA PRO A 53 0.82 18.48 26.92
C PRO A 53 -0.33 19.13 27.69
N ASP A 54 -0.75 20.32 27.28
CA ASP A 54 -1.78 21.15 27.93
C ASP A 54 -3.19 20.92 27.35
N GLY A 55 -3.38 19.93 26.47
CA GLY A 55 -4.69 19.59 25.91
C GLY A 55 -5.67 19.03 26.95
N PRO A 56 -6.97 18.92 26.63
CA PRO A 56 -7.98 18.36 27.55
C PRO A 56 -7.62 16.96 28.06
N TRP A 57 -7.01 16.15 27.20
CA TRP A 57 -6.34 14.92 27.59
C TRP A 57 -4.88 15.25 27.98
N ASN A 58 -4.73 15.73 29.21
CA ASN A 58 -3.46 16.26 29.73
C ASN A 58 -2.36 15.19 29.81
N TRP A 59 -1.13 15.66 30.04
CA TRP A 59 0.07 14.84 30.13
C TRP A 59 -0.05 13.68 31.13
N ASP A 60 -0.47 13.95 32.36
CA ASP A 60 -0.51 12.96 33.44
C ASP A 60 -1.49 11.82 33.15
N MET A 61 -2.66 12.13 32.59
CA MET A 61 -3.65 11.12 32.20
C MET A 61 -3.13 10.25 31.05
N ALA A 62 -2.46 10.87 30.07
CA ALA A 62 -1.82 10.13 28.98
C ALA A 62 -0.71 9.21 29.51
N GLN A 63 0.11 9.70 30.44
CA GLN A 63 1.19 8.93 31.06
C GLN A 63 0.65 7.71 31.82
N GLN A 64 -0.43 7.86 32.60
CA GLN A 64 -1.06 6.75 33.31
C GLN A 64 -1.61 5.68 32.36
N LEU A 65 -2.29 6.10 31.30
CA LEU A 65 -2.83 5.17 30.29
C LEU A 65 -1.71 4.36 29.63
N ILE A 66 -0.63 5.05 29.25
CA ILE A 66 0.51 4.44 28.54
C ILE A 66 1.31 3.52 29.46
N ALA A 67 1.50 3.90 30.73
CA ALA A 67 2.16 3.06 31.72
C ALA A 67 1.39 1.74 31.96
N ASN A 68 0.06 1.76 31.81
CA ASN A 68 -0.78 0.58 31.98
C ASN A 68 -0.78 -0.35 30.75
N ASN A 69 -0.87 0.21 29.54
CA ASN A 69 -1.03 -0.58 28.32
C ASN A 69 0.27 -0.84 27.54
N GLY A 70 1.37 -0.16 27.88
CA GLY A 70 2.67 -0.29 27.20
C GLY A 70 2.69 0.26 25.76
N ALA A 71 1.75 1.13 25.41
CA ALA A 71 1.66 1.73 24.08
C ALA A 71 2.87 2.63 23.78
N PHE A 72 3.36 2.59 22.54
CA PHE A 72 4.47 3.44 22.14
C PHE A 72 4.00 4.82 21.71
N THR A 73 4.65 5.86 22.24
CA THR A 73 4.57 7.21 21.69
C THR A 73 5.83 8.00 22.00
N ALA A 74 6.41 8.63 20.98
CA ALA A 74 7.53 9.53 21.17
C ALA A 74 7.12 10.84 21.85
N LEU A 75 5.83 11.21 21.82
CA LEU A 75 5.34 12.44 22.44
C LEU A 75 5.47 12.43 23.97
N MET A 76 5.54 11.26 24.60
CA MET A 76 5.65 11.16 26.06
C MET A 76 7.08 11.21 26.60
N TRP A 77 8.10 11.38 25.75
CA TRP A 77 9.50 11.51 26.19
C TRP A 77 9.83 12.90 26.73
N SER A 78 9.08 13.93 26.35
CA SER A 78 9.21 15.28 26.89
C SER A 78 7.91 16.05 26.71
N ASP A 79 7.51 16.80 27.74
CA ASP A 79 6.40 17.75 27.74
C ASP A 79 6.76 19.08 27.06
N GLY A 80 8.00 19.24 26.58
CA GLY A 80 8.47 20.46 25.94
C GLY A 80 7.75 20.76 24.63
N HIS A 81 7.32 22.01 24.45
CA HIS A 81 6.69 22.49 23.22
C HIS A 81 7.54 22.23 21.97
N LEU A 82 8.86 22.44 22.06
CA LEU A 82 9.78 22.17 20.96
C LEU A 82 9.81 20.69 20.57
N TRP A 83 9.75 19.79 21.56
CA TRP A 83 9.76 18.35 21.30
C TRP A 83 8.49 17.92 20.58
N PHE A 84 7.33 18.42 21.02
CA PHE A 84 6.06 18.22 20.34
C PHE A 84 6.14 18.63 18.86
N GLU A 85 6.64 19.83 18.58
CA GLU A 85 6.77 20.34 17.20
C GLU A 85 7.69 19.47 16.34
N ILE A 86 8.80 18.98 16.91
CA ILE A 86 9.71 18.07 16.21
C ILE A 86 9.01 16.76 15.84
N VAL A 87 8.33 16.10 16.80
CA VAL A 87 7.64 14.83 16.54
C VAL A 87 6.52 15.03 15.51
N TYR A 88 5.78 16.12 15.60
CA TYR A 88 4.72 16.46 14.66
C TYR A 88 5.27 16.72 13.24
N ALA A 89 6.35 17.51 13.13
CA ALA A 89 7.02 17.78 11.87
C ALA A 89 7.62 16.52 11.24
N VAL A 90 8.19 15.62 12.05
CA VAL A 90 8.66 14.30 11.59
C VAL A 90 7.49 13.45 11.10
N GLY A 91 6.33 13.50 11.75
CA GLY A 91 5.09 12.88 11.28
C GLY A 91 4.68 13.36 9.88
N ILE A 92 4.68 14.68 9.65
CA ILE A 92 4.39 15.26 8.33
C ILE A 92 5.44 14.84 7.30
N LEU A 93 6.72 15.04 7.62
CA LEU A 93 7.83 14.79 6.69
C LEU A 93 7.90 13.31 6.29
N SER A 94 7.79 12.40 7.26
CA SER A 94 7.79 10.95 6.98
C SER A 94 6.60 10.55 6.10
N SER A 95 5.43 11.15 6.31
CA SER A 95 4.24 10.93 5.46
C SER A 95 4.47 11.40 4.02
N VAL A 96 5.03 12.60 3.82
CA VAL A 96 5.38 13.11 2.49
C VAL A 96 6.39 12.20 1.80
N LEU A 97 7.48 11.85 2.49
CA LEU A 97 8.55 11.03 1.92
C LEU A 97 8.08 9.61 1.62
N LEU A 98 7.23 9.02 2.46
CA LEU A 98 6.63 7.70 2.21
C LEU A 98 5.64 7.75 1.04
N LEU A 99 4.81 8.80 0.94
CA LEU A 99 3.89 9.01 -0.17
C LEU A 99 4.63 9.05 -1.50
N LEU A 100 5.70 9.85 -1.58
CA LEU A 100 6.59 9.93 -2.75
C LEU A 100 7.35 8.63 -3.02
N GLY A 101 7.49 7.80 -1.99
CA GLY A 101 8.21 6.54 -2.06
C GLY A 101 9.72 6.72 -2.08
N TRP A 102 10.24 7.62 -1.23
CA TRP A 102 11.66 7.87 -1.02
C TRP A 102 12.17 7.04 0.16
N HIS A 103 13.19 6.20 -0.05
CA HIS A 103 13.73 5.29 0.96
C HIS A 103 12.61 4.57 1.75
N THR A 104 11.68 3.93 1.04
CA THR A 104 10.37 3.49 1.59
C THR A 104 10.48 2.64 2.83
N ARG A 105 11.56 1.87 2.96
CA ARG A 105 11.81 1.01 4.11
C ARG A 105 12.11 1.78 5.39
N ALA A 106 12.86 2.88 5.30
CA ALA A 106 13.13 3.72 6.44
C ALA A 106 11.93 4.63 6.72
N MET A 107 11.33 5.19 5.67
CA MET A 107 10.17 6.07 5.82
C MET A 107 8.93 5.35 6.33
N SER A 108 8.72 4.06 6.04
CA SER A 108 7.61 3.29 6.63
C SER A 108 7.74 3.15 8.15
N VAL A 109 8.95 2.97 8.66
CA VAL A 109 9.20 2.92 10.12
C VAL A 109 8.99 4.29 10.75
N LEU A 110 9.51 5.36 10.15
CA LEU A 110 9.28 6.72 10.65
C LEU A 110 7.80 7.13 10.58
N PHE A 111 7.10 6.73 9.53
CA PHE A 111 5.67 6.94 9.37
C PHE A 111 4.88 6.20 10.46
N MET A 112 5.20 4.93 10.71
CA MET A 112 4.63 4.16 11.82
C MET A 112 4.88 4.87 13.16
N ILE A 113 6.12 5.30 13.44
CA ILE A 113 6.44 6.06 14.66
C ILE A 113 5.57 7.31 14.78
N GLY A 114 5.40 8.08 13.70
CA GLY A 114 4.56 9.27 13.69
C GLY A 114 3.08 8.96 13.98
N VAL A 115 2.51 7.97 13.29
CA VAL A 115 1.12 7.52 13.50
C VAL A 115 0.91 7.04 14.93
N LEU A 116 1.74 6.10 15.40
CA LEU A 116 1.65 5.55 16.75
C LEU A 116 1.80 6.65 17.81
N SER A 117 2.70 7.62 17.59
CA SER A 117 2.94 8.68 18.56
C SER A 117 1.73 9.57 18.80
N LEU A 118 1.08 10.04 17.73
CA LEU A 118 -0.09 10.91 17.88
C LEU A 118 -1.33 10.13 18.34
N GLN A 119 -1.60 8.96 17.76
CA GLN A 119 -2.81 8.21 18.09
C GLN A 119 -2.78 7.65 19.51
N ASN A 120 -1.63 7.14 19.99
CA ASN A 120 -1.51 6.68 21.37
C ASN A 120 -1.47 7.85 22.37
N ARG A 121 -1.09 9.05 21.93
CA ARG A 121 -1.13 10.25 22.78
C ARG A 121 -2.56 10.70 23.09
N SER A 122 -3.51 10.50 22.17
CA SER A 122 -4.89 10.96 22.32
C SER A 122 -5.90 9.96 21.73
N ILE A 123 -6.10 8.83 22.43
CA ILE A 123 -6.90 7.70 21.95
C ILE A 123 -8.39 8.03 21.75
N PHE A 124 -8.94 8.99 22.49
CA PHE A 124 -10.35 9.34 22.45
C PHE A 124 -10.73 10.29 21.33
N MET A 125 -9.74 10.87 20.64
CA MET A 125 -9.98 11.80 19.53
C MET A 125 -10.25 11.08 18.21
N GLY A 126 -9.78 9.83 18.07
CA GLY A 126 -9.87 9.08 16.83
C GLY A 126 -11.19 8.33 16.63
N ASP A 127 -11.43 7.91 15.39
CA ASP A 127 -12.55 7.05 15.01
C ASP A 127 -12.08 5.67 14.51
N GLY A 128 -12.99 4.88 13.92
CA GLY A 128 -12.67 3.57 13.38
C GLY A 128 -11.56 3.59 12.30
N GLY A 129 -11.47 4.66 11.53
CA GLY A 129 -10.49 4.84 10.46
C GLY A 129 -9.10 5.11 11.01
N ASP A 130 -8.98 5.78 12.16
CA ASP A 130 -7.72 5.94 12.87
C ASP A 130 -7.14 4.59 13.27
N ASN A 131 -7.97 3.67 13.78
CA ASN A 131 -7.55 2.31 14.09
C ASN A 131 -7.05 1.56 12.85
N VAL A 132 -7.68 1.78 11.69
CA VAL A 132 -7.19 1.20 10.43
C VAL A 132 -5.84 1.79 10.06
N ILE A 133 -5.65 3.11 10.13
CA ILE A 133 -4.35 3.76 9.87
C ILE A 133 -3.28 3.24 10.84
N HIS A 134 -3.63 3.04 12.11
CA HIS A 134 -2.76 2.48 13.15
C HIS A 134 -2.16 1.13 12.73
N LEU A 135 -3.05 0.18 12.41
CA LEU A 135 -2.68 -1.18 12.00
C LEU A 135 -1.91 -1.16 10.68
N MET A 136 -2.40 -0.39 9.70
CA MET A 136 -1.82 -0.36 8.36
C MET A 136 -0.44 0.29 8.34
N SER A 137 -0.20 1.29 9.20
CA SER A 137 1.13 1.89 9.37
C SER A 137 2.16 0.85 9.86
N THR A 138 1.75 -0.04 10.76
CA THR A 138 2.57 -1.14 11.28
C THR A 138 2.81 -2.19 10.20
N TYR A 139 1.76 -2.60 9.47
CA TYR A 139 1.88 -3.62 8.43
C TYR A 139 2.75 -3.16 7.26
N LEU A 140 2.68 -1.86 6.90
CA LEU A 140 3.46 -1.27 5.82
C LEU A 140 4.98 -1.42 6.03
N VAL A 141 5.47 -1.48 7.27
CA VAL A 141 6.90 -1.70 7.59
C VAL A 141 7.42 -2.99 6.96
N PHE A 142 6.58 -4.03 6.92
CA PHE A 142 6.94 -5.35 6.39
C PHE A 142 6.75 -5.44 4.87
N THR A 143 6.17 -4.43 4.23
CA THR A 143 5.87 -4.46 2.80
C THR A 143 6.96 -3.82 1.93
N ARG A 144 7.24 -4.42 0.77
CA ARG A 144 8.04 -3.83 -0.31
C ARG A 144 7.22 -2.86 -1.17
N CYS A 145 6.53 -1.91 -0.54
CA CYS A 145 5.62 -0.96 -1.21
C CYS A 145 6.31 0.09 -2.09
N GLY A 146 7.64 0.08 -2.18
CA GLY A 146 8.46 0.97 -3.02
C GLY A 146 8.82 0.42 -4.40
N GLN A 147 8.28 -0.73 -4.84
CA GLN A 147 8.68 -1.35 -6.11
C GLN A 147 8.12 -0.66 -7.37
N VAL A 148 6.98 0.02 -7.25
CA VAL A 148 6.37 0.79 -8.34
C VAL A 148 5.83 2.12 -7.80
N TRP A 149 5.67 3.09 -8.70
CA TRP A 149 5.14 4.43 -8.38
C TRP A 149 5.85 5.11 -7.21
N SER A 150 7.17 4.98 -7.15
CA SER A 150 8.01 5.51 -6.07
C SER A 150 9.26 6.17 -6.65
N LEU A 151 9.88 7.06 -5.88
CA LEU A 151 11.20 7.58 -6.21
C LEU A 151 12.27 6.48 -6.15
N ASP A 152 12.11 5.49 -5.27
CA ASP A 152 13.02 4.34 -5.18
C ASP A 152 13.00 3.46 -6.44
N ALA A 153 11.82 3.21 -7.03
CA ALA A 153 11.70 2.45 -8.28
C ALA A 153 12.35 3.19 -9.44
N ARG A 154 12.14 4.51 -9.54
CA ARG A 154 12.79 5.35 -10.57
C ARG A 154 14.30 5.36 -10.42
N ARG A 155 14.80 5.40 -9.19
CA ARG A 155 16.24 5.35 -8.90
C ARG A 155 16.85 4.00 -9.31
N ALA A 156 16.16 2.90 -9.00
CA ALA A 156 16.59 1.56 -9.37
C ALA A 156 16.60 1.34 -10.89
N GLU A 157 15.62 1.90 -11.61
CA GLU A 157 15.56 1.87 -13.08
C GLU A 157 16.74 2.63 -13.71
N ARG A 158 16.99 3.88 -13.28
CA ARG A 158 18.14 4.68 -13.75
C ARG A 158 19.49 4.03 -13.46
N ALA A 159 19.63 3.38 -12.31
CA ALA A 159 20.86 2.66 -11.98
C ALA A 159 21.12 1.46 -12.89
N ARG A 160 20.06 0.77 -13.33
CA ARG A 160 20.16 -0.32 -14.31
C ARG A 160 20.53 0.18 -15.70
N GLU A 161 19.99 1.33 -16.11
CA GLU A 161 20.25 1.91 -17.43
C GLU A 161 21.62 2.61 -17.53
N GLY A 162 22.03 3.31 -16.47
CA GLY A 162 23.22 4.17 -16.46
C GLY A 162 24.43 3.62 -15.71
N GLY A 163 24.39 2.39 -15.17
CA GLY A 163 25.48 1.78 -14.41
C GLY A 163 25.89 2.53 -13.13
N GLN A 164 25.09 3.49 -12.67
CA GLN A 164 25.34 4.30 -11.48
C GLN A 164 24.98 3.52 -10.20
N ASP A 165 25.68 3.81 -9.09
CA ASP A 165 25.35 3.23 -7.77
C ASP A 165 23.90 3.62 -7.39
N PRO A 166 22.96 2.64 -7.30
CA PRO A 166 21.57 2.92 -6.99
C PRO A 166 21.37 3.56 -5.62
N ALA A 167 22.32 3.43 -4.69
CA ALA A 167 22.11 3.82 -3.30
C ALA A 167 22.31 5.33 -3.05
N GLY A 168 23.18 6.00 -3.81
CA GLY A 168 23.65 7.36 -3.49
C GLY A 168 24.21 7.50 -2.06
N PRO A 169 24.61 8.71 -1.62
CA PRO A 169 25.06 8.94 -0.25
C PRO A 169 23.91 8.97 0.77
N ALA A 170 22.68 9.24 0.32
CA ALA A 170 21.52 9.42 1.20
C ALA A 170 21.20 8.19 2.06
N GLY A 171 21.34 6.98 1.50
CA GLY A 171 21.10 5.74 2.25
C GLY A 171 21.99 5.58 3.49
N PRO A 172 23.33 5.60 3.35
CA PRO A 172 24.23 5.52 4.50
C PRO A 172 24.05 6.66 5.50
N VAL A 173 23.85 7.90 5.03
CA VAL A 173 23.60 9.06 5.91
C VAL A 173 22.34 8.82 6.74
N LEU A 174 21.24 8.40 6.10
CA LEU A 174 19.99 8.10 6.79
C LEU A 174 20.17 6.99 7.82
N TRP A 175 20.90 5.93 7.48
CA TRP A 175 21.15 4.82 8.41
C TRP A 175 21.93 5.27 9.66
N TRP A 176 22.99 6.08 9.48
CA TRP A 176 23.76 6.64 10.60
C TRP A 176 22.94 7.61 11.45
N VAL A 177 22.17 8.51 10.83
CA VAL A 177 21.31 9.47 11.53
C VAL A 177 20.27 8.73 12.37
N LEU A 178 19.61 7.72 11.81
CA LEU A 178 18.63 6.91 12.53
C LEU A 178 19.28 6.07 13.63
N GLY A 179 20.50 5.56 13.41
CA GLY A 179 21.23 4.80 14.43
C GLY A 179 21.67 5.68 15.59
N LEU A 180 22.13 6.89 15.31
CA LEU A 180 22.49 7.87 16.34
C LEU A 180 21.25 8.28 17.14
N ALA A 181 20.15 8.62 16.46
CA ALA A 181 18.89 8.96 17.12
C ALA A 181 18.40 7.82 18.02
N LEU A 182 18.37 6.58 17.50
CA LEU A 182 17.98 5.40 18.28
C LEU A 182 18.91 5.16 19.48
N SER A 183 20.21 5.38 19.32
CA SER A 183 21.18 5.28 20.42
C SER A 183 20.90 6.32 21.51
N VAL A 184 20.70 7.59 21.12
CA VAL A 184 20.38 8.67 22.06
C VAL A 184 19.13 8.33 22.88
N VAL A 185 18.05 7.94 22.21
CA VAL A 185 16.78 7.59 22.89
C VAL A 185 16.96 6.35 23.78
N THR A 186 17.77 5.37 23.37
CA THR A 186 18.11 4.20 24.20
C THR A 186 18.84 4.61 25.48
N PHE A 187 19.81 5.52 25.39
CA PHE A 187 20.57 6.00 26.55
C PHE A 187 19.75 6.94 27.47
N MET A 188 18.74 7.62 26.92
CA MET A 188 17.79 8.40 27.72
C MET A 188 16.85 7.50 28.55
N GLY A 189 16.77 6.21 28.26
CA GLY A 189 15.90 5.27 28.99
C GLY A 189 14.42 5.31 28.55
N GLU A 190 14.13 6.05 27.48
CA GLU A 190 12.77 6.27 26.97
C GLU A 190 12.21 5.07 26.18
N LEU A 191 13.10 4.19 25.69
CA LEU A 191 12.72 2.95 25.03
C LEU A 191 12.93 1.77 25.97
N SER A 192 11.85 1.03 26.24
CA SER A 192 11.87 -0.13 27.11
C SER A 192 11.18 -1.34 26.47
N GLY A 193 11.47 -2.53 27.01
CA GLY A 193 10.81 -3.78 26.65
C GLY A 193 10.85 -4.12 25.16
N GLY A 194 9.69 -4.49 24.61
CA GLY A 194 9.56 -4.96 23.23
C GLY A 194 9.88 -3.90 22.18
N TRP A 195 9.63 -2.61 22.46
CA TRP A 195 9.89 -1.52 21.52
C TRP A 195 11.37 -1.32 21.24
N LEU A 196 12.22 -1.46 22.27
CA LEU A 196 13.67 -1.39 22.12
C LEU A 196 14.17 -2.49 21.18
N LEU A 197 13.72 -3.73 21.39
CA LEU A 197 14.07 -4.88 20.54
C LEU A 197 13.57 -4.70 19.11
N LEU A 198 12.35 -4.17 18.95
CA LEU A 198 11.75 -3.94 17.63
C LEU A 198 12.57 -2.92 16.83
N PHE A 199 12.86 -1.74 17.39
CA PHE A 199 13.55 -0.69 16.63
C PHE A 199 15.01 -1.04 16.33
N TRP A 200 15.74 -1.63 17.29
CA TRP A 200 17.10 -2.12 17.02
C TRP A 200 17.10 -3.27 16.01
N GLY A 201 16.13 -4.19 16.10
CA GLY A 201 15.95 -5.27 15.13
C GLY A 201 15.69 -4.76 13.72
N LEU A 202 14.78 -3.79 13.55
CA LEU A 202 14.52 -3.15 12.27
C LEU A 202 15.75 -2.41 11.74
N TRP A 203 16.42 -1.61 12.57
CA TRP A 203 17.61 -0.86 12.16
C TRP A 203 18.76 -1.79 11.70
N LEU A 204 19.01 -2.88 12.45
CA LEU A 204 20.01 -3.89 12.10
C LEU A 204 19.64 -4.66 10.83
N ALA A 205 18.38 -5.10 10.69
CA ALA A 205 17.93 -5.84 9.51
C ALA A 205 18.04 -4.99 8.24
N HIS A 206 17.65 -3.72 8.31
CA HIS A 206 17.74 -2.78 7.19
C HIS A 206 19.20 -2.45 6.86
N GLY A 207 20.05 -2.27 7.88
CA GLY A 207 21.48 -2.06 7.75
C GLY A 207 22.19 -3.25 7.10
N LEU A 208 21.91 -4.47 7.56
CA LEU A 208 22.46 -5.71 7.01
C LEU A 208 22.06 -5.88 5.55
N TRP A 209 20.78 -5.71 5.23
CA TRP A 209 20.28 -5.82 3.85
C TRP A 209 20.98 -4.83 2.91
N TRP A 210 21.14 -3.57 3.36
CA TRP A 210 21.84 -2.55 2.59
C TRP A 210 23.33 -2.85 2.44
N ALA A 211 24.02 -3.22 3.53
CA ALA A 211 25.45 -3.50 3.55
C ALA A 211 25.82 -4.66 2.62
N VAL A 212 25.03 -5.74 2.65
CA VAL A 212 25.21 -6.91 1.77
C VAL A 212 24.87 -6.55 0.32
N GLY A 213 23.80 -5.79 0.09
CA GLY A 213 23.43 -5.31 -1.24
C GLY A 213 24.52 -4.47 -1.91
N ARG A 214 25.24 -3.67 -1.12
CA ARG A 214 26.33 -2.82 -1.62
C ARG A 214 27.64 -3.55 -1.82
N ARG A 215 28.03 -4.41 -0.87
CA ARG A 215 29.35 -5.07 -0.88
C ARG A 215 29.39 -6.37 -1.68
N ALA A 216 28.28 -7.11 -1.73
CA ALA A 216 28.24 -8.44 -2.33
C ALA A 216 26.86 -8.73 -2.97
N PRO A 217 26.46 -7.96 -4.01
CA PRO A 217 25.13 -8.08 -4.62
C PRO A 217 24.83 -9.47 -5.22
N GLY A 218 25.85 -10.21 -5.64
CA GLY A 218 25.71 -11.57 -6.19
C GLY A 218 25.81 -12.71 -5.15
N SER A 219 26.01 -12.40 -3.87
CA SER A 219 26.25 -13.42 -2.84
C SER A 219 25.02 -14.28 -2.52
N GLU A 220 25.24 -15.50 -2.06
CA GLU A 220 24.18 -16.38 -1.54
C GLU A 220 23.45 -15.74 -0.35
N LEU A 221 24.18 -15.00 0.50
CA LEU A 221 23.58 -14.24 1.60
C LEU A 221 22.60 -13.18 1.09
N ARG A 222 22.93 -12.48 0.00
CA ARG A 222 22.02 -11.49 -0.61
C ARG A 222 20.72 -12.14 -1.08
N LYS A 223 20.81 -13.31 -1.72
CA LYS A 223 19.66 -14.09 -2.19
C LYS A 223 18.78 -14.54 -1.01
N LEU A 224 19.39 -15.06 0.06
CA LEU A 224 18.66 -15.46 1.27
C LEU A 224 17.92 -14.27 1.90
N LEU A 225 18.58 -13.11 2.01
CA LEU A 225 17.94 -11.88 2.50
C LEU A 225 16.78 -11.41 1.60
N ASP A 226 16.87 -11.64 0.29
CA ASP A 226 15.75 -11.35 -0.61
C ASP A 226 14.59 -12.32 -0.46
N VAL A 227 14.85 -13.61 -0.26
CA VAL A 227 13.81 -14.60 0.04
C VAL A 227 13.07 -14.22 1.32
N VAL A 228 13.80 -13.96 2.41
CA VAL A 228 13.19 -13.56 3.70
C VAL A 228 12.34 -12.30 3.54
N ALA A 229 12.84 -11.29 2.82
CA ALA A 229 12.11 -10.06 2.64
C ALA A 229 10.94 -10.17 1.64
N ASN A 230 10.96 -11.11 0.69
CA ASN A 230 9.78 -11.47 -0.12
C ASN A 230 8.73 -12.17 0.74
N LEU A 231 9.14 -13.11 1.60
CA LEU A 231 8.24 -13.79 2.53
C LEU A 231 7.57 -12.80 3.48
N ALA A 232 8.34 -11.91 4.12
CA ALA A 232 7.82 -10.87 5.01
C ALA A 232 6.81 -9.95 4.30
N HIS A 233 7.12 -9.55 3.06
CA HIS A 233 6.20 -8.73 2.28
C HIS A 233 4.92 -9.46 1.88
N ASN A 234 5.01 -10.71 1.43
CA ASN A 234 3.86 -11.50 1.03
C ASN A 234 2.97 -11.83 2.24
N ALA A 235 3.57 -12.09 3.41
CA ALA A 235 2.86 -12.22 4.67
C ALA A 235 2.18 -10.90 5.07
N GLY A 236 2.89 -9.77 5.01
CA GLY A 236 2.32 -8.45 5.30
C GLY A 236 1.15 -8.08 4.37
N LEU A 237 1.27 -8.37 3.07
CA LEU A 237 0.17 -8.19 2.12
C LEU A 237 -1.03 -9.07 2.47
N LEU A 238 -0.80 -10.35 2.82
CA LEU A 238 -1.87 -11.24 3.25
C LEU A 238 -2.56 -10.72 4.52
N VAL A 239 -1.80 -10.27 5.51
CA VAL A 239 -2.34 -9.68 6.74
C VAL A 239 -3.20 -8.46 6.42
N ILE A 240 -2.75 -7.55 5.56
CA ILE A 240 -3.54 -6.38 5.13
C ILE A 240 -4.86 -6.81 4.47
N MET A 241 -4.82 -7.82 3.59
CA MET A 241 -6.03 -8.32 2.93
C MET A 241 -6.99 -8.98 3.92
N VAL A 242 -6.48 -9.81 4.83
CA VAL A 242 -7.28 -10.48 5.86
C VAL A 242 -7.88 -9.46 6.81
N GLU A 243 -7.10 -8.48 7.26
CA GLU A 243 -7.57 -7.39 8.13
C GLU A 243 -8.75 -6.65 7.50
N ALA A 244 -8.63 -6.24 6.24
CA ALA A 244 -9.73 -5.58 5.53
C ALA A 244 -10.98 -6.47 5.48
N CYS A 245 -10.83 -7.78 5.22
CA CYS A 245 -11.96 -8.71 5.26
C CYS A 245 -12.56 -8.85 6.66
N LEU A 246 -11.74 -8.90 7.71
CA LEU A 246 -12.20 -8.99 9.08
C LEU A 246 -12.96 -7.73 9.49
N ILE A 247 -12.47 -6.55 9.12
CA ILE A 247 -13.17 -5.28 9.37
C ILE A 247 -14.59 -5.34 8.80
N TYR A 248 -14.75 -5.74 7.53
CA TYR A 248 -16.10 -5.82 6.93
C TYR A 248 -16.95 -6.96 7.47
N ALA A 249 -16.38 -8.14 7.67
CA ALA A 249 -17.09 -9.29 8.22
C ALA A 249 -17.65 -8.96 9.61
N THR A 250 -16.81 -8.43 10.50
CA THR A 250 -17.19 -8.07 11.86
C THR A 250 -18.16 -6.89 11.87
N ALA A 251 -17.92 -5.85 11.06
CA ALA A 251 -18.82 -4.71 10.95
C ALA A 251 -20.22 -5.12 10.44
N GLY A 252 -20.31 -6.05 9.49
CA GLY A 252 -21.59 -6.57 9.00
C GLY A 252 -22.29 -7.46 10.02
N TRP A 253 -21.56 -8.40 10.63
CA TRP A 253 -22.12 -9.35 11.60
C TRP A 253 -22.58 -8.69 12.89
N TYR A 254 -21.88 -7.65 13.32
CA TYR A 254 -22.28 -6.85 14.47
C TYR A 254 -23.57 -6.05 14.18
N LYS A 255 -23.72 -5.53 12.96
CA LYS A 255 -24.95 -4.85 12.54
C LYS A 255 -26.16 -5.78 12.53
N ILE A 256 -26.02 -7.01 12.05
CA ILE A 256 -27.12 -8.01 12.05
C ILE A 256 -27.74 -8.21 13.45
N GLN A 257 -26.93 -8.08 14.51
CA GLN A 257 -27.38 -8.25 15.89
C GLN A 257 -28.09 -7.03 16.47
N GLY A 258 -27.99 -5.85 15.85
CA GLY A 258 -28.57 -4.61 16.35
C GLY A 258 -30.02 -4.41 15.91
N SER A 259 -30.93 -4.17 16.85
CA SER A 259 -32.36 -3.97 16.58
C SER A 259 -32.64 -2.89 15.52
N ARG A 260 -31.93 -1.76 15.56
CA ARG A 260 -32.07 -0.68 14.57
C ARG A 260 -31.77 -1.14 13.13
N TRP A 261 -30.83 -2.08 12.96
CA TRP A 261 -30.50 -2.65 11.66
C TRP A 261 -31.54 -3.70 11.24
N GLN A 262 -32.03 -4.49 12.20
CA GLN A 262 -33.09 -5.47 11.98
C GLN A 262 -34.40 -4.81 11.53
N ASP A 263 -34.74 -3.67 12.13
CA ASP A 263 -35.94 -2.89 11.80
C ASP A 263 -35.74 -1.96 10.59
N GLY A 264 -34.53 -1.94 10.00
CA GLY A 264 -34.27 -1.19 8.77
C GLY A 264 -34.16 0.33 8.95
N THR A 265 -33.97 0.80 10.17
CA THR A 265 -33.96 2.24 10.53
C THR A 265 -32.58 2.77 10.90
N ALA A 266 -31.54 1.92 10.94
CA ALA A 266 -30.24 2.29 11.50
C ALA A 266 -29.62 3.55 10.89
N VAL A 267 -29.74 3.75 9.58
CA VAL A 267 -29.17 4.90 8.87
C VAL A 267 -29.94 6.20 9.16
N TYR A 268 -31.19 6.14 9.62
CA TYR A 268 -31.97 7.33 9.98
C TYR A 268 -31.34 8.11 11.13
N TYR A 269 -30.82 7.41 12.13
CA TYR A 269 -30.29 8.02 13.35
C TYR A 269 -29.07 8.93 13.13
N PRO A 270 -27.98 8.48 12.48
CA PRO A 270 -26.82 9.35 12.25
C PRO A 270 -27.14 10.55 11.37
N LEU A 271 -28.11 10.45 10.44
CA LEU A 271 -28.57 11.59 9.64
C LEU A 271 -29.23 12.69 10.48
N ASN A 272 -29.75 12.35 11.67
CA ASN A 272 -30.44 13.27 12.58
C ASN A 272 -29.59 13.65 13.81
N LEU A 273 -28.30 13.33 13.81
CA LEU A 273 -27.37 13.81 14.83
C LEU A 273 -26.63 15.04 14.28
N ASP A 274 -26.73 16.17 14.98
CA ASP A 274 -26.11 17.46 14.58
C ASP A 274 -24.60 17.33 14.30
N TYR A 275 -23.93 16.44 15.04
CA TYR A 275 -22.51 16.17 14.86
C TYR A 275 -22.17 15.50 13.52
N PHE A 276 -23.08 14.67 12.98
CA PHE A 276 -22.88 13.91 11.75
C PHE A 276 -23.71 14.44 10.58
N SER A 277 -24.24 15.66 10.67
CA SER A 277 -25.08 16.27 9.62
C SER A 277 -24.48 17.60 9.12
N PRO A 278 -23.27 17.59 8.51
CA PRO A 278 -22.65 18.80 7.97
C PRO A 278 -23.51 19.50 6.90
N TRP A 279 -24.45 18.78 6.29
CA TRP A 279 -25.40 19.29 5.30
C TRP A 279 -26.84 18.99 5.74
N PRO A 280 -27.43 19.78 6.65
CA PRO A 280 -28.74 19.47 7.24
C PRO A 280 -29.84 19.21 6.21
N ALA A 281 -29.90 20.03 5.14
CA ALA A 281 -30.87 19.86 4.06
C ALA A 281 -30.72 18.54 3.30
N LEU A 282 -29.48 18.06 3.11
CA LEU A 282 -29.24 16.75 2.47
C LEU A 282 -29.64 15.63 3.42
N SER A 283 -29.28 15.72 4.69
CA SER A 283 -29.66 14.73 5.70
C SER A 283 -31.18 14.63 5.87
N GLU A 284 -31.89 15.76 5.89
CA GLU A 284 -33.35 15.83 5.95
C GLU A 284 -33.99 15.19 4.71
N LEU A 285 -33.50 15.53 3.51
CA LEU A 285 -33.95 14.93 2.25
C LEU A 285 -33.79 13.40 2.27
N LEU A 286 -32.65 12.90 2.75
CA LEU A 286 -32.41 11.47 2.86
C LEU A 286 -33.32 10.81 3.92
N SER A 287 -33.45 11.43 5.09
CA SER A 287 -34.23 10.87 6.21
C SER A 287 -35.75 10.91 5.98
N SER A 288 -36.25 11.82 5.14
CA SER A 288 -37.67 11.91 4.78
C SER A 288 -38.13 10.79 3.85
N HIS A 289 -37.20 10.08 3.22
CA HIS A 289 -37.50 8.97 2.30
C HIS A 289 -37.27 7.61 2.97
N GLY A 290 -38.28 7.11 3.70
CA GLY A 290 -38.18 5.86 4.48
C GLY A 290 -37.74 4.62 3.67
N ILE A 291 -38.18 4.49 2.40
CA ILE A 291 -37.77 3.38 1.53
C ILE A 291 -36.26 3.45 1.24
N MET A 292 -35.72 4.65 1.03
CA MET A 292 -34.30 4.80 0.74
C MET A 292 -33.46 4.50 2.00
N VAL A 293 -33.90 4.96 3.17
CA VAL A 293 -33.27 4.59 4.46
C VAL A 293 -33.24 3.07 4.64
N LEU A 294 -34.36 2.39 4.37
CA LEU A 294 -34.48 0.93 4.43
C LEU A 294 -33.47 0.23 3.50
N LEU A 295 -33.43 0.66 2.22
CA LEU A 295 -32.56 0.09 1.21
C LEU A 295 -31.07 0.30 1.54
N VAL A 296 -30.69 1.48 2.02
CA VAL A 296 -29.30 1.75 2.43
C VAL A 296 -28.94 0.94 3.67
N THR A 297 -29.84 0.88 4.66
CA THR A 297 -29.62 0.12 5.91
C THR A 297 -29.33 -1.36 5.62
N TYR A 298 -30.20 -2.04 4.87
CA TYR A 298 -29.95 -3.45 4.52
C TYR A 298 -28.86 -3.62 3.46
N GLY A 299 -28.75 -2.70 2.51
CA GLY A 299 -27.73 -2.75 1.46
C GLY A 299 -26.32 -2.72 2.02
N THR A 300 -26.05 -1.82 2.98
CA THR A 300 -24.79 -1.76 3.73
C THR A 300 -24.45 -3.11 4.36
N VAL A 301 -25.38 -3.73 5.09
CA VAL A 301 -25.13 -5.02 5.75
C VAL A 301 -24.87 -6.12 4.72
N ALA A 302 -25.68 -6.19 3.66
CA ALA A 302 -25.54 -7.19 2.61
C ALA A 302 -24.18 -7.11 1.92
N VAL A 303 -23.74 -5.90 1.56
CA VAL A 303 -22.44 -5.68 0.91
C VAL A 303 -21.29 -6.08 1.84
N GLN A 304 -21.31 -5.63 3.10
CA GLN A 304 -20.23 -5.88 4.07
C GLN A 304 -20.09 -7.37 4.41
N VAL A 305 -21.21 -8.08 4.62
CA VAL A 305 -21.20 -9.52 4.91
C VAL A 305 -20.82 -10.33 3.67
N ALA A 306 -21.28 -9.94 2.47
CA ALA A 306 -21.01 -10.70 1.25
C ALA A 306 -19.56 -10.56 0.76
N PHE A 307 -18.88 -9.45 1.04
CA PHE A 307 -17.57 -9.15 0.45
C PHE A 307 -16.48 -10.21 0.70
N PRO A 308 -16.24 -10.70 1.93
CA PRO A 308 -15.26 -11.75 2.19
C PRO A 308 -15.51 -13.04 1.39
N PHE A 309 -16.78 -13.41 1.21
CA PHE A 309 -17.17 -14.60 0.45
C PHE A 309 -17.12 -14.35 -1.07
N ALA A 310 -17.28 -13.10 -1.51
CA ALA A 310 -17.23 -12.74 -2.92
C ALA A 310 -15.81 -12.77 -3.51
N LEU A 311 -14.76 -12.85 -2.69
CA LEU A 311 -13.37 -12.86 -3.15
C LEU A 311 -13.06 -13.99 -4.13
N PHE A 312 -13.76 -15.13 -4.03
CA PHE A 312 -13.61 -16.27 -4.94
C PHE A 312 -14.14 -15.99 -6.36
N ASN A 313 -15.01 -15.00 -6.53
CA ASN A 313 -15.53 -14.60 -7.83
C ASN A 313 -15.14 -13.15 -8.16
N ARG A 314 -14.15 -13.01 -9.05
CA ARG A 314 -13.61 -11.71 -9.49
C ARG A 314 -14.67 -10.69 -9.94
N ARG A 315 -15.79 -11.14 -10.52
CA ARG A 315 -16.85 -10.23 -10.98
C ARG A 315 -17.63 -9.67 -9.80
N VAL A 316 -18.12 -10.57 -8.93
CA VAL A 316 -18.88 -10.21 -7.73
C VAL A 316 -18.03 -9.36 -6.80
N LYS A 317 -16.77 -9.77 -6.55
CA LYS A 317 -15.79 -8.97 -5.79
C LYS A 317 -15.69 -7.54 -6.30
N ASN A 318 -15.52 -7.35 -7.61
CA ASN A 318 -15.32 -6.01 -8.17
C ASN A 318 -16.59 -5.16 -8.09
N VAL A 319 -17.78 -5.76 -8.23
CA VAL A 319 -19.06 -5.05 -8.05
C VAL A 319 -19.23 -4.61 -6.60
N LEU A 320 -19.00 -5.51 -5.64
CA LEU A 320 -19.06 -5.18 -4.22
C LEU A 320 -18.00 -4.16 -3.81
N LEU A 321 -16.78 -4.25 -4.34
CA LEU A 321 -15.72 -3.27 -4.10
C LEU A 321 -16.13 -1.86 -4.56
N VAL A 322 -16.79 -1.74 -5.71
CA VAL A 322 -17.34 -0.45 -6.17
C VAL A 322 -18.45 0.03 -5.23
N ALA A 323 -19.35 -0.86 -4.82
CA ALA A 323 -20.41 -0.51 -3.87
C ALA A 323 -19.84 0.00 -2.53
N MET A 324 -18.80 -0.64 -2.01
CA MET A 324 -18.12 -0.24 -0.78
C MET A 324 -17.40 1.11 -0.92
N ILE A 325 -16.71 1.34 -2.04
CA ILE A 325 -16.08 2.65 -2.29
C ILE A 325 -17.15 3.76 -2.38
N VAL A 326 -18.30 3.47 -3.00
CA VAL A 326 -19.44 4.40 -3.05
C VAL A 326 -20.02 4.63 -1.66
N GLU A 327 -20.18 3.58 -0.85
CA GLU A 327 -20.63 3.67 0.54
C GLU A 327 -19.71 4.58 1.37
N HIS A 328 -18.39 4.36 1.33
CA HIS A 328 -17.42 5.20 2.02
C HIS A 328 -17.42 6.63 1.50
N SER A 329 -17.55 6.83 0.18
CA SER A 329 -17.67 8.17 -0.40
C SER A 329 -18.95 8.88 0.08
N ALA A 330 -20.06 8.16 0.20
CA ALA A 330 -21.31 8.68 0.75
C ALA A 330 -21.15 9.05 2.24
N ILE A 331 -20.52 8.20 3.04
CA ILE A 331 -20.20 8.49 4.46
C ILE A 331 -19.32 9.75 4.57
N ALA A 332 -18.31 9.89 3.71
CA ALA A 332 -17.40 11.05 3.72
C ALA A 332 -18.15 12.37 3.56
N VAL A 333 -19.12 12.40 2.65
CA VAL A 333 -19.86 13.62 2.28
C VAL A 333 -21.08 13.83 3.18
N VAL A 334 -21.92 12.80 3.32
CA VAL A 334 -23.21 12.88 4.01
C VAL A 334 -23.01 12.96 5.52
N LEU A 335 -22.12 12.11 6.09
CA LEU A 335 -21.90 12.05 7.53
C LEU A 335 -20.72 12.92 8.01
N GLY A 336 -20.01 13.58 7.09
CA GLY A 336 -18.89 14.45 7.44
C GLY A 336 -17.67 13.71 7.99
N LEU A 337 -17.46 12.45 7.57
CA LEU A 337 -16.36 11.60 8.04
C LEU A 337 -15.31 11.34 6.95
N PRO A 338 -14.62 12.36 6.43
CA PRO A 338 -13.73 12.21 5.28
C PRO A 338 -12.50 11.36 5.59
N PHE A 339 -11.90 11.48 6.77
CA PHE A 339 -10.66 10.76 7.11
C PHE A 339 -10.92 9.27 7.36
N PHE A 340 -12.01 8.94 8.07
CA PHE A 340 -12.54 7.58 8.16
C PHE A 340 -12.67 6.95 6.76
N SER A 341 -13.42 7.61 5.88
CA SER A 341 -13.70 7.09 4.55
C SER A 341 -12.45 6.98 3.68
N LEU A 342 -11.51 7.93 3.76
CA LEU A 342 -10.24 7.86 3.04
C LEU A 342 -9.39 6.69 3.53
N ALA A 343 -9.35 6.41 4.83
CA ALA A 343 -8.66 5.25 5.38
C ALA A 343 -9.28 3.93 4.87
N MET A 344 -10.61 3.83 4.88
CA MET A 344 -11.32 2.65 4.39
C MET A 344 -11.16 2.44 2.87
N ILE A 345 -11.24 3.50 2.07
CA ILE A 345 -10.99 3.43 0.62
C ILE A 345 -9.53 3.04 0.33
N ALA A 346 -8.58 3.52 1.13
CA ALA A 346 -7.17 3.13 1.01
C ALA A 346 -6.95 1.64 1.34
N ALA A 347 -7.65 1.11 2.36
CA ALA A 347 -7.65 -0.32 2.66
C ALA A 347 -8.23 -1.15 1.51
N ASP A 348 -9.42 -0.75 1.01
CA ASP A 348 -10.13 -1.41 -0.09
C ASP A 348 -9.32 -1.50 -1.38
N ALA A 349 -8.44 -0.51 -1.59
CA ALA A 349 -7.61 -0.45 -2.78
C ALA A 349 -6.69 -1.67 -2.96
N VAL A 350 -6.41 -2.44 -1.89
CA VAL A 350 -5.68 -3.72 -1.97
C VAL A 350 -6.39 -4.72 -2.90
N PHE A 351 -7.72 -4.66 -3.01
CA PHE A 351 -8.51 -5.59 -3.83
C PHE A 351 -8.68 -5.13 -5.28
N LEU A 352 -8.14 -3.96 -5.65
CA LEU A 352 -8.26 -3.43 -7.01
C LEU A 352 -7.56 -4.34 -8.04
N PRO A 353 -8.17 -4.54 -9.22
CA PRO A 353 -7.54 -5.33 -10.28
C PRO A 353 -6.20 -4.72 -10.73
N THR A 354 -5.16 -5.54 -10.83
CA THR A 354 -3.84 -5.10 -11.32
C THR A 354 -3.93 -4.46 -12.72
N SER A 355 -4.82 -4.94 -13.59
CA SER A 355 -5.06 -4.35 -14.90
C SER A 355 -5.57 -2.91 -14.81
N PHE A 356 -6.49 -2.64 -13.88
CA PHE A 356 -7.01 -1.31 -13.60
C PHE A 356 -5.90 -0.39 -13.07
N LEU A 357 -5.11 -0.85 -12.09
CA LEU A 357 -3.99 -0.08 -11.53
C LEU A 357 -2.94 0.24 -12.59
N ARG A 358 -2.54 -0.74 -13.42
CA ARG A 358 -1.61 -0.48 -14.53
C ARG A 358 -2.14 0.54 -15.53
N ARG A 359 -3.44 0.50 -15.85
CA ARG A 359 -4.08 1.47 -16.74
C ARG A 359 -4.06 2.87 -16.12
N LEU A 360 -4.37 2.98 -14.83
CA LEU A 360 -4.32 4.23 -14.08
C LEU A 360 -2.90 4.82 -14.09
N GLY A 361 -1.89 4.00 -13.82
CA GLY A 361 -0.47 4.42 -13.88
C GLY A 361 -0.05 4.93 -15.27
N ARG A 362 -0.44 4.23 -16.34
CA ARG A 362 -0.18 4.68 -17.73
C ARG A 362 -0.90 5.97 -18.07
N TRP A 363 -2.13 6.15 -17.57
CA TRP A 363 -2.87 7.39 -17.75
C TRP A 363 -2.19 8.55 -17.02
N ALA A 364 -1.82 8.38 -15.75
CA ALA A 364 -1.12 9.38 -14.97
C ALA A 364 0.24 9.78 -15.59
N ALA A 365 0.99 8.80 -16.12
CA ALA A 365 2.25 9.06 -16.84
C ALA A 365 2.04 9.95 -18.08
N ARG A 366 1.04 9.65 -18.91
CA ARG A 366 0.68 10.46 -20.09
C ARG A 366 0.22 11.86 -19.73
N VAL A 367 -0.60 12.00 -18.68
CA VAL A 367 -1.04 13.33 -18.19
C VAL A 367 0.17 14.15 -17.73
N ARG A 368 1.10 13.54 -16.99
CA ARG A 368 2.33 14.20 -16.56
C ARG A 368 3.19 14.63 -17.75
N GLU A 369 3.39 13.76 -18.74
CA GLU A 369 4.15 14.10 -19.96
C GLU A 369 3.49 15.22 -20.75
N GLY A 370 2.16 15.19 -20.88
CA GLY A 370 1.38 16.25 -21.51
C GLY A 370 1.38 17.58 -20.74
N ALA A 371 1.49 17.55 -19.41
CA ALA A 371 1.62 18.74 -18.58
C ALA A 371 3.04 19.33 -18.65
N LEU A 372 4.07 18.47 -18.62
CA LEU A 372 5.46 18.88 -18.71
C LEU A 372 5.82 19.43 -20.11
N SER A 373 5.25 18.87 -21.18
CA SER A 373 5.46 19.39 -22.55
C SER A 373 4.80 20.75 -22.80
N ARG A 374 3.86 21.16 -21.94
CA ARG A 374 3.23 22.49 -21.95
C ARG A 374 4.00 23.53 -21.12
N LEU A 375 4.98 23.12 -20.32
CA LEU A 375 5.86 24.05 -19.62
C LEU A 375 6.95 24.55 -20.59
N PRO A 376 7.17 25.86 -20.71
CA PRO A 376 8.13 26.44 -21.67
C PRO A 376 9.61 26.18 -21.33
N LEU A 377 9.93 25.26 -20.41
CA LEU A 377 11.28 25.04 -19.86
C LEU A 377 12.05 23.89 -20.50
N SER A 378 11.63 23.38 -21.67
CA SER A 378 12.37 22.32 -22.38
C SER A 378 12.46 22.54 -23.89
N ARG A 379 12.70 23.78 -24.32
CA ARG A 379 13.35 24.08 -25.61
C ARG A 379 14.73 24.66 -25.30
N GLY A 380 15.69 23.79 -25.03
CA GLY A 380 17.00 24.21 -24.56
C GLY A 380 18.05 23.12 -24.61
N SER A 381 18.14 22.42 -25.73
CA SER A 381 19.37 21.75 -26.22
C SER A 381 19.05 21.00 -27.52
N ASP A 382 18.61 21.71 -28.56
CA ASP A 382 18.86 21.25 -29.93
C ASP A 382 20.34 21.53 -30.17
N VAL A 383 21.17 20.49 -30.04
CA VAL A 383 22.55 20.52 -30.49
C VAL A 383 22.49 20.58 -32.02
N PRO A 384 23.06 21.61 -32.68
CA PRO A 384 23.05 21.68 -34.14
C PRO A 384 23.79 20.49 -34.73
N GLU A 385 23.13 19.82 -35.68
CA GLU A 385 23.68 18.78 -36.53
C GLU A 385 24.98 19.28 -37.16
N GLN A 386 26.08 18.60 -36.85
CA GLN A 386 27.40 18.91 -37.39
C GLN A 386 27.41 18.55 -38.88
N ARG A 387 27.21 19.57 -39.72
CA ARG A 387 27.39 19.50 -41.18
C ARG A 387 28.76 18.90 -41.48
N SER A 388 28.80 17.66 -41.97
CA SER A 388 29.98 17.09 -42.61
C SER A 388 30.30 17.96 -43.83
N GLY A 389 31.39 18.71 -43.75
CA GLY A 389 31.86 19.54 -44.85
C GLY A 389 32.28 18.67 -46.03
N ASP A 390 31.64 18.89 -47.16
CA ASP A 390 32.14 18.53 -48.47
C ASP A 390 33.48 19.23 -48.69
N ALA A 391 34.57 18.46 -48.68
CA ALA A 391 35.84 18.87 -49.25
C ALA A 391 35.93 18.29 -50.66
N GLU A 392 35.50 19.09 -51.65
CA GLU A 392 35.95 18.93 -53.03
C GLU A 392 37.45 19.25 -53.11
N GLY A 393 38.23 18.37 -53.75
CA GLY A 393 39.57 18.76 -54.20
C GLY A 393 40.57 17.63 -54.45
N SER A 394 40.49 17.02 -55.64
CA SER A 394 41.64 16.48 -56.41
C SER A 394 42.32 15.19 -55.93
N ALA A 395 42.09 14.08 -56.65
CA ALA A 395 42.99 13.62 -57.71
C ALA A 395 42.77 12.14 -58.07
N LYS A 396 42.58 11.93 -59.38
CA LYS A 396 42.64 10.69 -60.18
C LYS A 396 43.49 9.55 -59.61
N PHE A 397 42.97 8.31 -59.66
CA PHE A 397 43.56 7.26 -60.52
C PHE A 397 42.60 6.07 -60.73
N VAL A 398 42.76 5.45 -61.90
CA VAL A 398 41.94 4.42 -62.55
C VAL A 398 42.34 3.01 -62.12
N GLY A 399 41.39 2.06 -62.14
CA GLY A 399 41.63 0.62 -62.24
C GLY A 399 40.41 -0.21 -61.79
N THR A 400 39.44 -0.49 -62.66
CA THR A 400 39.27 -1.73 -63.48
C THR A 400 39.06 -3.03 -62.72
N GLY A 401 37.89 -3.64 -62.95
CA GLY A 401 37.63 -5.08 -62.97
C GLY A 401 37.45 -5.75 -61.59
N ASP A 402 36.68 -6.81 -61.44
CA ASP A 402 35.81 -7.58 -62.33
C ASP A 402 35.11 -8.61 -61.42
N SER A 403 33.91 -9.05 -61.80
CA SER A 403 33.30 -10.35 -61.46
C SER A 403 33.03 -10.71 -59.98
N ALA A 404 32.13 -11.60 -59.59
CA ALA A 404 30.91 -12.21 -60.12
C ALA A 404 30.48 -13.26 -59.07
N ARG A 405 29.16 -13.53 -58.99
CA ARG A 405 28.53 -14.80 -58.54
C ARG A 405 28.67 -15.16 -57.04
N SER A 406 27.75 -15.90 -56.40
CA SER A 406 26.44 -16.53 -56.69
C SER A 406 25.95 -17.03 -55.31
N ALA A 407 24.69 -16.81 -54.92
CA ALA A 407 23.58 -17.77 -54.96
C ALA A 407 23.92 -19.17 -54.41
N ASP A 408 23.16 -19.61 -53.39
CA ASP A 408 22.13 -20.69 -53.41
C ASP A 408 21.94 -21.27 -51.99
N SER A 409 20.75 -21.22 -51.37
CA SER A 409 19.61 -22.16 -51.41
C SER A 409 19.79 -23.44 -50.58
N GLY A 410 18.84 -23.72 -49.68
CA GLY A 410 17.98 -24.93 -49.72
C GLY A 410 18.24 -25.73 -48.42
N ASP A 411 17.36 -26.53 -47.83
CA ASP A 411 16.06 -27.08 -48.21
C ASP A 411 15.42 -27.69 -46.93
N ALA A 412 14.13 -27.98 -47.04
CA ALA A 412 13.18 -28.56 -46.09
C ALA A 412 13.38 -30.08 -45.80
N THR A 413 12.56 -30.64 -44.90
CA THR A 413 11.70 -31.86 -45.07
C THR A 413 11.09 -32.31 -43.72
N GLU A 414 9.75 -32.42 -43.64
CA GLU A 414 8.88 -33.63 -43.45
C GLU A 414 8.60 -33.99 -41.97
N SER A 415 7.38 -34.13 -41.41
CA SER A 415 6.06 -34.75 -41.77
C SER A 415 5.94 -36.26 -41.52
N MET A 416 5.07 -36.65 -40.56
CA MET A 416 4.19 -37.86 -40.49
C MET A 416 3.42 -37.83 -39.13
N ALA A 417 2.08 -37.77 -39.03
CA ALA A 417 1.03 -38.82 -39.15
C ALA A 417 1.29 -40.03 -38.21
N SER A 418 0.39 -40.67 -37.44
CA SER A 418 -1.08 -40.83 -37.29
C SER A 418 -1.30 -41.44 -35.87
N GLY A 419 -2.45 -41.40 -35.17
CA GLY A 419 -3.68 -42.16 -35.41
C GLY A 419 -4.18 -42.82 -34.08
N ASP A 420 -5.50 -42.98 -34.00
CA ASP A 420 -6.31 -43.89 -33.15
C ASP A 420 -6.95 -43.47 -31.81
N SER A 421 -8.29 -43.60 -31.87
CA SER A 421 -9.37 -43.49 -30.91
C SER A 421 -9.65 -44.81 -30.18
N VAL A 422 -10.23 -44.79 -28.96
CA VAL A 422 -11.30 -45.71 -28.53
C VAL A 422 -12.14 -45.07 -27.40
N ALA A 423 -13.46 -45.26 -27.49
CA ALA A 423 -14.51 -44.86 -26.56
C ALA A 423 -14.76 -45.91 -25.45
N GLY A 424 -15.33 -45.50 -24.31
CA GLY A 424 -15.84 -46.43 -23.29
C GLY A 424 -16.68 -45.71 -22.24
N ALA A 425 -17.95 -46.09 -22.14
CA ALA A 425 -19.02 -45.41 -21.40
C ALA A 425 -19.40 -46.12 -20.07
N ARG A 426 -20.27 -45.44 -19.30
CA ARG A 426 -21.13 -45.91 -18.17
C ARG A 426 -20.39 -46.04 -16.82
N GLY A 427 -20.95 -45.69 -15.66
CA GLY A 427 -22.28 -45.23 -15.24
C GLY A 427 -22.33 -45.25 -13.69
N GLU A 428 -23.40 -44.68 -13.12
CA GLU A 428 -23.93 -44.90 -11.76
C GLU A 428 -23.30 -44.14 -10.55
N GLU A 429 -23.93 -43.00 -10.21
CA GLU A 429 -24.36 -42.63 -8.84
C GLU A 429 -25.64 -43.46 -8.46
N PRO A 430 -26.24 -43.40 -7.24
CA PRO A 430 -25.97 -42.58 -6.02
C PRO A 430 -26.04 -43.38 -4.69
N THR A 431 -25.70 -42.76 -3.54
CA THR A 431 -26.49 -42.85 -2.30
C THR A 431 -26.05 -41.76 -1.31
N GLY A 432 -27.03 -41.03 -0.76
CA GLY A 432 -26.86 -39.87 0.13
C GLY A 432 -26.78 -40.22 1.63
N PRO A 433 -27.26 -39.35 2.53
CA PRO A 433 -26.38 -38.62 3.47
C PRO A 433 -26.63 -38.96 4.95
N ALA A 434 -25.66 -38.64 5.81
CA ALA A 434 -25.86 -38.59 7.26
C ALA A 434 -25.61 -37.17 7.79
N HIS A 435 -26.70 -36.47 8.10
CA HIS A 435 -26.75 -35.27 8.92
C HIS A 435 -26.61 -35.66 10.41
N VAL A 436 -25.82 -34.90 11.17
CA VAL A 436 -26.02 -34.72 12.61
C VAL A 436 -25.96 -33.23 12.89
N GLY A 437 -27.10 -32.65 13.27
CA GLY A 437 -27.25 -31.27 13.65
C GLY A 437 -27.07 -31.07 15.15
N PHE A 438 -26.66 -29.86 15.52
CA PHE A 438 -26.82 -29.29 16.84
C PHE A 438 -27.46 -27.91 16.70
N THR A 439 -28.56 -27.71 17.42
CA THR A 439 -29.21 -26.43 17.75
C THR A 439 -29.93 -26.62 19.09
N PRO A 440 -30.39 -25.55 19.75
CA PRO A 440 -29.98 -24.15 19.67
C PRO A 440 -29.15 -23.69 20.88
#